data_AF-A0A960BB73-F1
#
_entry.id   AF-A0A960BB73-F1
#
_cell.length_a   1.000
_cell.length_b   1.000
_cell.length_c   1.000
_cell.angle_alpha   90.00
_cell.angle_beta   90.00
_cell.angle_gamma   90.00
#
_symmetry.space_group_name_H-M   'P 1'
#
loop_
_entity.id
_entity.type
_entity.pdbx_description
1 polymer ?
#
loop_
_entity_poly.entity_id
_entity_poly.type
_entity_poly.pdbx_seq_one_letter_code
_entity_poly.pdbx_strand_id
1 'polypeptide(L)' 'MTSFDRPWWRDAVVYQIYPRSFADANNDGTGDVPGMIDKLDHLQSLGVNAVWVSPWYPSPMADGGYDV' A
#
# COMPACT_ATOMS: atom_id res chain seq x y z
N MET A 1 7.65 -27.42 -25.26
CA MET A 1 8.46 -26.29 -24.78
C MET A 1 7.64 -25.62 -23.69
N THR A 2 7.88 -25.96 -22.42
CA THR A 2 7.19 -25.31 -21.29
C THR A 2 7.80 -23.92 -21.15
N SER A 3 7.09 -22.88 -21.58
CA SER A 3 7.40 -21.53 -21.15
C SER A 3 7.32 -21.52 -19.63
N PHE A 4 8.45 -21.34 -18.94
CA PHE A 4 8.39 -20.95 -17.54
C PHE A 4 7.87 -19.51 -17.54
N ASP A 5 6.57 -19.34 -17.29
CA ASP A 5 6.02 -18.02 -17.05
C ASP A 5 6.86 -17.35 -15.97
N ARG A 6 7.45 -16.19 -16.30
CA ARG A 6 8.25 -15.43 -15.34
C ARG A 6 7.33 -15.10 -14.16
N PRO A 7 7.78 -15.27 -12.90
CA PRO A 7 6.98 -14.88 -11.74
C PRO A 7 6.56 -13.42 -11.86
N TRP A 8 5.27 -13.13 -11.68
CA TRP A 8 4.67 -11.81 -11.92
C TRP A 8 5.42 -10.66 -11.23
N TRP A 9 5.96 -10.91 -10.03
CA TRP A 9 6.66 -9.91 -9.22
C TRP A 9 8.00 -9.45 -9.83
N ARG A 10 8.57 -10.20 -10.78
CA ARG A 10 9.84 -9.81 -11.43
C ARG A 10 9.70 -8.59 -12.33
N ASP A 11 8.49 -8.37 -12.85
CA ASP A 11 8.19 -7.32 -13.81
C ASP A 11 7.15 -6.32 -13.25
N ALA A 12 6.77 -6.47 -11.98
CA ALA A 12 5.76 -5.65 -11.32
C ALA A 12 6.30 -4.27 -10.89
N VAL A 13 5.54 -3.22 -11.19
CA VAL A 13 5.68 -1.91 -10.56
C VAL A 13 4.99 -1.97 -9.20
N VAL A 14 5.79 -1.98 -8.13
CA VAL A 14 5.30 -2.00 -6.75
C VAL A 14 5.27 -0.59 -6.19
N TYR A 15 4.11 -0.17 -5.67
CA TYR A 15 3.95 1.11 -5.00
C TYR A 15 3.87 0.90 -3.48
N GLN A 16 4.78 1.52 -2.74
CA GLN A 16 4.77 1.45 -1.28
C GLN A 16 3.92 2.57 -0.69
N ILE A 17 2.95 2.22 0.15
CA ILE A 17 2.09 3.15 0.87
C ILE A 17 2.52 3.22 2.34
N TYR A 18 2.66 4.44 2.85
CA TYR A 18 2.71 4.71 4.29
C TYR A 18 1.30 5.14 4.76
N PRO A 19 0.52 4.25 5.42
CA PRO A 19 -0.94 4.42 5.57
C PRO A 19 -1.35 5.76 6.18
N ARG A 20 -0.73 6.11 7.31
CA ARG A 20 -1.08 7.29 8.10
C ARG A 20 -0.89 8.63 7.40
N SER A 21 -0.12 8.67 6.31
CA SER A 21 0.15 9.90 5.56
C SER A 21 -0.37 9.86 4.12
N PHE A 22 -1.10 8.81 3.73
CA PHE A 22 -1.50 8.63 2.34
C PHE A 22 -2.85 9.30 2.01
N ALA A 23 -3.92 8.88 2.66
CA ALA A 23 -5.26 9.43 2.43
C ALA A 23 -6.15 9.17 3.65
N ASP A 24 -6.75 10.23 4.17
CA ASP A 24 -7.71 10.24 5.28
C ASP A 24 -9.14 10.33 4.71
N ALA A 25 -10.00 9.36 5.03
CA ALA A 25 -11.38 9.33 4.57
C ALA A 25 -12.39 9.77 5.63
N ASN A 26 -12.00 9.80 6.91
CA ASN A 26 -12.89 10.10 8.03
C ASN A 26 -12.69 11.53 8.60
N ASN A 27 -11.68 12.26 8.12
CA ASN A 27 -11.26 13.60 8.54
C ASN A 27 -10.73 13.68 9.98
N ASP A 28 -10.09 12.62 10.49
CA ASP A 28 -9.42 12.62 11.80
C ASP A 28 -7.96 13.10 11.76
N GLY A 29 -7.43 13.38 10.56
CA GLY A 29 -6.07 13.86 10.31
C GLY A 29 -5.06 12.74 10.06
N THR A 30 -5.46 11.47 10.10
CA THR A 30 -4.61 10.30 9.86
C THR A 30 -5.14 9.48 8.69
N GLY A 31 -4.25 9.06 7.80
CA GLY A 31 -4.65 8.19 6.71
C GLY A 31 -5.13 6.80 7.17
N ASP A 32 -6.12 6.26 6.48
CA ASP A 32 -6.86 5.06 6.86
C ASP A 32 -7.10 4.11 5.68
N VAL A 33 -7.67 2.94 5.97
CA VAL A 33 -7.92 1.90 4.94
C VAL A 33 -8.95 2.35 3.89
N PRO A 34 -10.09 2.96 4.25
CA PRO A 34 -11.00 3.53 3.26
C PRO A 34 -10.32 4.56 2.36
N GLY A 35 -9.49 5.46 2.90
CA GLY A 35 -8.75 6.44 2.12
C GLY A 35 -7.75 5.80 1.15
N MET A 36 -7.10 4.70 1.54
CA MET A 36 -6.28 3.91 0.61
C MET A 36 -7.11 3.31 -0.54
N ILE A 37 -8.29 2.76 -0.24
CA ILE A 37 -9.20 2.17 -1.23
C ILE A 37 -9.66 3.23 -2.25
N ASP A 38 -9.98 4.45 -1.79
CA ASP A 38 -10.42 5.56 -2.64
C ASP A 38 -9.35 6.04 -3.64
N LYS A 39 -8.08 5.64 -3.46
CA LYS A 39 -6.98 5.96 -4.37
C LYS A 39 -6.54 4.81 -5.26
N LEU A 40 -7.17 3.63 -5.19
CA LEU A 40 -6.77 2.47 -6.00
C LEU A 40 -6.87 2.75 -7.50
N ASP A 41 -7.91 3.44 -7.96
CA ASP A 41 -8.06 3.82 -9.38
C ASP A 41 -6.93 4.75 -9.83
N HIS A 42 -6.48 5.66 -8.95
CA HIS A 42 -5.32 6.51 -9.23
C HIS A 42 -4.04 5.68 -9.35
N LEU A 43 -3.78 4.76 -8.42
CA LEU A 43 -2.60 3.88 -8.48
C LEU A 43 -2.63 2.99 -9.73
N GLN A 44 -3.79 2.47 -10.10
CA GLN A 44 -3.97 1.72 -11.33
C GLN A 44 -3.65 2.57 -12.57
N SER A 45 -4.10 3.83 -12.61
CA SER A 45 -3.82 4.76 -13.71
C SER A 45 -2.32 5.09 -13.87
N LEU A 46 -1.54 5.00 -12.79
CA LEU A 46 -0.08 5.14 -12.81
C LEU A 46 0.64 3.88 -13.34
N GLY A 47 -0.08 2.78 -13.55
CA GLY A 47 0.48 1.50 -14.00
C GLY A 47 1.01 0.61 -12.86
N VAL A 48 0.63 0.87 -11.61
CA VAL A 48 1.01 0.04 -10.46
C VAL A 48 0.39 -1.36 -10.58
N ASN A 49 1.18 -2.40 -10.34
CA ASN A 49 0.72 -3.79 -10.36
C ASN A 49 0.45 -4.36 -8.96
N ALA A 50 1.18 -3.87 -7.95
CA ALA A 50 1.04 -4.32 -6.58
C ALA A 50 1.27 -3.16 -5.59
N VAL A 51 0.59 -3.24 -4.46
CA VAL A 51 0.75 -2.31 -3.35
C VAL A 51 1.48 -3.01 -2.20
N TRP A 52 2.53 -2.39 -1.70
CA TRP A 52 3.17 -2.77 -0.44
C TRP A 52 2.80 -1.75 0.62
N VAL A 53 2.20 -2.19 1.72
CA VAL A 53 1.75 -1.29 2.79
C VAL A 53 2.72 -1.41 3.97
N SER A 54 3.22 -0.27 4.46
CA SER A 54 3.92 -0.20 5.75
C SER A 54 3.00 -0.67 6.90
N PRO A 55 3.53 -0.98 8.09
CA PRO A 55 2.73 -1.57 9.18
C PRO A 55 1.46 -0.79 9.52
N TRP A 56 0.41 -1.56 9.83
CA TRP A 56 -0.97 -1.11 10.04
C TRP A 56 -1.70 -1.98 11.09
N TYR A 57 -0.91 -2.69 11.90
CA TYR A 57 -1.37 -3.47 13.05
C TYR A 57 -1.43 -2.59 14.30
N PRO A 58 -2.13 -3.01 15.38
CA PRO A 58 -2.03 -2.34 16.66
C PRO A 58 -0.56 -2.24 17.12
N SER A 59 -0.14 -1.04 17.51
CA SER A 59 1.23 -0.70 17.89
C SER A 59 1.22 0.52 18.84
N PRO A 60 2.18 0.65 19.77
CA PRO A 60 2.38 1.88 20.56
C PRO A 60 2.82 3.09 19.72
N MET A 61 3.24 2.87 18.46
CA MET A 61 3.65 3.89 17.49
C MET A 61 4.95 4.63 17.85
N ALA A 62 5.83 4.04 18.66
CA ALA A 62 7.15 4.58 18.94
C ALA A 62 8.08 4.54 17.71
N ASP A 63 7.82 3.64 16.76
CA ASP A 63 8.55 3.51 15.49
C ASP A 63 7.59 3.36 14.31
N GLY A 64 6.57 4.23 14.25
CA GLY A 64 5.71 4.34 13.07
C GLY A 64 4.92 3.07 12.72
N GLY A 65 4.68 2.18 13.69
CA GLY A 65 3.95 0.93 13.52
C GLY A 65 4.85 -0.32 13.40
N TYR A 66 6.17 -0.15 13.33
CA TYR A 66 7.12 -1.28 13.34
C TYR A 66 7.36 -1.85 14.74
N ASP A 67 7.04 -1.10 15.78
CA ASP A 67 7.03 -1.53 17.17
C ASP A 67 5.69 -2.22 17.50
N VAL A 68 5.61 -3.53 17.25
CA VAL A 68 4.42 -4.35 17.57
C VAL A 68 4.55 -4.99 18.94
#